data_AF-A0A398DJ75-F1
#
_entry.id   AF-A0A398DJ75-F1
#
_cell.length_a   1.000
_cell.length_b   1.000
_cell.length_c   1.000
_cell.angle_alpha   90.00
_cell.angle_beta   90.00
_cell.angle_gamma   90.00
#
_symmetry.space_group_name_H-M   'P 1'
#
loop_
_entity.id
_entity.type
_entity.pdbx_description
1 polymer ?
#
loop_
_entity_poly.entity_id
_entity_poly.type
_entity_poly.pdbx_seq_one_letter_code
_entity_poly.pdbx_strand_id
1 'polypeptide(L)'
;MPDSFMDKLKRAAGNVADGAKDLAASTKLKMDISGLQGKIKDAKQELGVNVYAMLEQGNTIDNITGAFVTVQAAVVEFEAQIAAKQAELKKIGDDSA
;
A
#
# COMPACT_ATOMS: atom_id res chain seq x y z
N MET A 1 -1.49 -21.75 45.68
CA MET A 1 -1.20 -20.42 45.10
C MET A 1 -1.93 -20.30 43.76
N PRO A 2 -3.13 -19.68 43.74
CA PRO A 2 -3.93 -19.46 42.54
C PRO A 2 -3.32 -18.44 41.56
N ASP A 3 -2.29 -17.70 42.00
CA ASP A 3 -1.64 -16.64 41.21
C ASP A 3 -1.00 -17.15 39.91
N SER A 4 -0.48 -18.39 39.89
CA SER A 4 0.20 -18.93 38.70
C SER A 4 -0.74 -19.23 37.52
N PHE A 5 -2.01 -19.59 37.78
CA PHE A 5 -2.98 -19.86 36.73
C PHE A 5 -3.56 -18.56 36.17
N MET A 6 -3.90 -17.60 37.04
CA MET A 6 -4.37 -16.28 36.61
C MET A 6 -3.29 -15.46 35.92
N ASP A 7 -2.01 -15.58 36.30
CA ASP A 7 -0.91 -14.91 35.58
C ASP A 7 -0.66 -15.52 34.21
N LYS A 8 -0.78 -16.85 34.07
CA LYS A 8 -0.73 -17.51 32.75
C LYS A 8 -1.91 -17.11 31.87
N LEU A 9 -3.12 -17.04 32.44
CA LEU A 9 -4.32 -16.60 31.73
C LEU A 9 -4.19 -15.13 31.29
N LYS A 10 -3.73 -14.22 32.17
CA LYS A 10 -3.50 -12.81 31.82
C LYS A 10 -2.43 -12.64 30.75
N ARG A 11 -1.33 -13.40 30.81
CA ARG A 11 -0.30 -13.40 29.76
C ARG A 11 -0.82 -13.94 28.43
N ALA A 12 -1.55 -15.05 28.45
CA ALA A 12 -2.16 -15.60 27.25
C ALA A 12 -3.19 -14.64 26.64
N ALA A 13 -4.02 -14.00 27.46
CA ALA A 13 -4.98 -13.00 27.01
C ALA A 13 -4.30 -11.74 26.46
N GLY A 14 -3.20 -11.29 27.08
CA GLY A 14 -2.38 -10.18 26.59
C GLY A 14 -1.78 -10.48 25.21
N ASN A 15 -1.16 -11.65 25.05
CA ASN A 15 -0.57 -12.06 23.77
C ASN A 15 -1.61 -12.22 22.66
N VAL A 16 -2.84 -12.65 22.98
CA VAL A 16 -3.95 -12.72 22.02
C VAL A 16 -4.44 -11.32 21.63
N ALA A 17 -4.51 -10.38 22.58
CA ALA A 17 -4.88 -9.01 22.29
C ALA A 17 -3.84 -8.29 21.42
N ASP A 18 -2.55 -8.51 21.69
CA ASP A 18 -1.45 -7.96 20.88
C ASP A 18 -1.46 -8.57 19.47
N GLY A 19 -1.58 -9.89 19.34
CA GLY A 19 -1.69 -10.56 18.04
C GLY A 19 -2.92 -10.12 17.22
N ALA A 20 -4.05 -9.82 17.87
CA ALA A 20 -5.23 -9.29 17.19
C ALA A 20 -5.00 -7.85 16.67
N LYS A 21 -4.28 -7.01 17.44
CA LYS A 21 -3.92 -5.65 17.04
C LYS A 21 -2.95 -5.66 15.86
N ASP A 22 -1.96 -6.53 15.87
CA ASP A 22 -0.98 -6.66 14.78
C ASP A 22 -1.61 -7.23 13.50
N LEU A 23 -2.57 -8.15 13.65
CA LEU A 23 -3.36 -8.64 12.51
C LEU A 23 -4.22 -7.53 11.89
N ALA A 24 -4.87 -6.70 12.70
CA ALA A 24 -5.66 -5.58 12.20
C ALA A 24 -4.77 -4.53 11.50
N ALA A 25 -3.62 -4.20 12.10
CA ALA A 25 -2.66 -3.25 11.52
C ALA A 25 -2.08 -3.76 10.20
N SER A 26 -1.64 -5.02 10.14
CA SER A 26 -1.12 -5.62 8.91
C SER A 26 -2.17 -5.77 7.81
N THR A 27 -3.42 -6.08 8.17
CA THR A 27 -4.53 -6.12 7.19
C THR A 27 -4.80 -4.75 6.60
N LYS A 28 -4.83 -3.71 7.43
CA LYS A 28 -5.00 -2.33 6.96
C LYS A 28 -3.88 -1.91 6.01
N LEU A 29 -2.62 -2.19 6.36
CA LEU A 29 -1.48 -1.89 5.49
C LEU A 29 -1.55 -2.63 4.16
N LYS A 30 -1.95 -3.91 4.15
CA LYS A 30 -2.17 -4.67 2.91
C LYS A 30 -3.26 -4.06 2.04
N MET A 31 -4.38 -3.65 2.64
CA MET A 31 -5.46 -2.96 1.91
C MET A 31 -4.99 -1.63 1.32
N ASP A 32 -4.25 -0.84 2.08
CA ASP A 32 -3.68 0.43 1.60
C ASP A 32 -2.73 0.20 0.41
N ILE A 33 -1.86 -0.81 0.49
CA ILE A 33 -0.95 -1.19 -0.60
C ILE A 33 -1.75 -1.58 -1.85
N SER A 34 -2.76 -2.45 -1.72
CA SER A 34 -3.62 -2.83 -2.84
C SER A 34 -4.36 -1.64 -3.44
N GLY A 35 -4.83 -0.70 -2.60
CA GLY A 35 -5.45 0.54 -3.07
C GLY A 35 -4.48 1.41 -3.89
N LEU A 36 -3.24 1.57 -3.43
CA LEU A 36 -2.20 2.30 -4.17
C LEU A 36 -1.82 1.62 -5.48
N GLN A 37 -1.73 0.28 -5.50
CA GLN A 37 -1.52 -0.49 -6.73
C GLN A 37 -2.68 -0.30 -7.73
N GLY A 38 -3.92 -0.24 -7.23
CA GLY A 38 -5.09 0.12 -8.02
C GLY A 38 -4.95 1.49 -8.67
N LYS A 39 -4.58 2.52 -7.89
CA LYS A 39 -4.35 3.88 -8.41
C LYS A 39 -3.27 3.93 -9.49
N ILE A 40 -2.18 3.17 -9.34
CA ILE A 40 -1.14 3.06 -10.38
C ILE A 40 -1.72 2.48 -11.67
N LYS A 41 -2.53 1.42 -11.55
CA LYS A 41 -3.18 0.79 -12.71
C LYS A 41 -4.12 1.78 -13.40
N ASP A 42 -4.96 2.46 -12.64
CA ASP A 42 -5.93 3.43 -13.18
C ASP A 42 -5.22 4.59 -13.87
N ALA A 43 -4.16 5.15 -13.26
CA ALA A 43 -3.36 6.22 -13.85
C ALA A 43 -2.69 5.79 -15.18
N LYS A 44 -2.18 4.55 -15.26
CA LYS A 44 -1.60 4.00 -16.50
C LYS A 44 -2.66 3.79 -17.58
N GLN A 45 -3.87 3.35 -17.20
CA GLN A 45 -4.97 3.18 -18.14
C GLN A 45 -5.47 4.53 -18.67
N GLU A 46 -5.65 5.50 -17.78
CA GLU A 46 -6.05 6.86 -18.14
C GLU A 46 -5.01 7.51 -19.07
N LEU A 47 -3.72 7.33 -18.80
CA LEU A 47 -2.66 7.76 -19.71
C LEU A 47 -2.83 7.15 -21.09
N GLY A 48 -3.06 5.84 -21.18
CA GLY A 48 -3.25 5.16 -22.47
C GLY A 48 -4.43 5.74 -23.27
N VAL A 49 -5.56 5.98 -22.61
CA VAL A 49 -6.74 6.61 -23.21
C VAL A 49 -6.43 8.03 -23.67
N ASN A 50 -5.78 8.83 -22.82
CA ASN A 50 -5.43 10.22 -23.13
C ASN A 50 -4.43 10.32 -24.28
N VAL A 51 -3.39 9.48 -24.30
CA VAL A 51 -2.41 9.42 -25.38
C VAL A 51 -3.06 9.03 -26.69
N TYR A 52 -3.97 8.05 -26.68
CA TYR A 52 -4.71 7.66 -27.88
C TYR A 52 -5.55 8.82 -28.42
N ALA A 53 -6.32 9.51 -27.56
CA ALA A 53 -7.09 10.68 -27.95
C ALA A 53 -6.20 11.84 -28.47
N MET A 54 -5.04 12.05 -27.85
CA MET A 54 -4.07 13.05 -28.29
C MET A 54 -3.54 12.74 -29.70
N LEU A 55 -3.26 11.47 -29.99
CA LEU A 55 -2.84 11.01 -31.32
C LEU A 55 -3.94 11.23 -32.37
N GLU A 56 -5.19 10.91 -32.06
CA GLU A 56 -6.33 11.16 -32.96
C GLU A 56 -6.53 12.65 -33.26
N GLN A 57 -6.22 13.52 -32.28
CA GLN A 57 -6.27 14.98 -32.44
C GLN A 57 -5.05 15.56 -33.17
N GLY A 58 -4.06 14.74 -33.54
CA GLY A 58 -2.84 15.18 -34.19
C GLY A 58 -1.92 15.99 -33.28
N ASN A 59 -1.95 15.76 -31.96
CA ASN A 59 -1.01 16.40 -31.03
C ASN A 59 0.44 16.04 -31.36
N THR A 60 1.35 16.94 -31.02
CA THR A 60 2.79 16.69 -31.14
C THR A 60 3.25 15.67 -30.11
N ILE A 61 4.38 15.03 -30.39
CA ILE A 61 5.04 14.12 -29.45
C ILE A 61 5.36 14.84 -28.13
N ASP A 62 5.74 16.12 -28.17
CA ASP A 62 6.06 16.89 -26.95
C ASP A 62 4.87 16.97 -25.97
N ASN A 63 3.64 17.17 -26.47
CA ASN A 63 2.44 17.19 -25.64
C ASN A 63 2.16 15.83 -25.01
N ILE A 64 2.35 14.75 -25.79
CA ILE A 64 2.20 13.36 -25.33
C ILE A 64 3.25 13.03 -24.26
N THR A 65 4.50 13.46 -24.46
CA THR A 65 5.58 13.29 -23.48
C THR A 65 5.29 14.06 -22.19
N GLY A 66 4.73 15.27 -22.27
CA GLY A 66 4.30 16.03 -21.10
C GLY A 66 3.27 15.26 -20.26
N ALA A 67 2.23 14.71 -20.89
CA ALA A 67 1.22 13.89 -20.22
C ALA A 67 1.83 12.63 -19.57
N PHE A 68 2.77 11.97 -20.26
CA PHE A 68 3.49 10.82 -19.72
C PHE A 68 4.28 11.19 -18.46
N VAL A 69 5.03 12.30 -18.47
CA VAL A 69 5.86 12.73 -17.32
C VAL A 69 4.99 13.03 -16.10
N THR A 70 3.82 13.65 -16.29
CA THR A 70 2.89 13.91 -15.18
C THR A 70 2.40 12.61 -14.54
N VAL A 71 1.98 11.64 -15.35
CA VAL A 71 1.52 10.33 -14.84
C VAL A 71 2.67 9.55 -14.22
N GLN A 72 3.87 9.60 -14.82
CA GLN A 72 5.06 8.97 -14.27
C GLN A 72 5.40 9.50 -12.88
N ALA A 73 5.32 10.81 -12.67
CA ALA A 73 5.56 11.40 -11.34
C ALA A 73 4.57 10.87 -10.29
N ALA A 74 3.28 10.78 -10.63
CA ALA A 74 2.26 10.21 -9.74
C ALA A 74 2.51 8.72 -9.44
N VAL A 75 2.91 7.94 -10.45
CA VAL A 75 3.25 6.52 -10.26
C VAL A 75 4.44 6.37 -9.33
N VAL A 76 5.50 7.16 -9.50
CA VAL A 76 6.69 7.14 -8.62
C VAL A 76 6.30 7.49 -7.17
N GLU A 77 5.42 8.46 -6.97
CA GLU A 77 4.93 8.80 -5.64
C GLU A 77 4.18 7.63 -4.99
N PHE A 78 3.26 6.98 -5.72
CA PHE A 78 2.53 5.82 -5.21
C PHE A 78 3.47 4.63 -4.94
N GLU A 79 4.48 4.40 -5.77
CA GLU A 79 5.49 3.38 -5.54
C GLU A 79 6.31 3.65 -4.27
N ALA A 80 6.68 4.89 -4.00
CA ALA A 80 7.34 5.28 -2.76
C ALA A 80 6.46 5.04 -1.52
N GLN A 81 5.16 5.35 -1.62
CA GLN A 81 4.19 5.08 -0.56
C GLN A 81 4.00 3.58 -0.32
N ILE A 82 3.97 2.77 -1.38
CA ILE A 82 3.92 1.30 -1.29
C ILE A 82 5.18 0.79 -0.59
N ALA A 83 6.36 1.24 -0.99
CA ALA A 83 7.62 0.80 -0.39
C ALA A 83 7.67 1.13 1.12
N ALA A 84 7.24 2.32 1.51
CA ALA A 84 7.14 2.72 2.92
C ALA A 84 6.18 1.81 3.72
N LYS A 85 4.99 1.53 3.18
CA LYS A 85 4.01 0.64 3.82
C LYS A 85 4.45 -0.82 3.86
N GLN A 86 5.18 -1.29 2.85
CA GLN A 86 5.78 -2.63 2.86
C GLN A 86 6.87 -2.76 3.92
N ALA A 87 7.68 -1.73 4.12
CA ALA A 87 8.67 -1.68 5.20
C ALA A 87 8.00 -1.69 6.58
N GLU A 88 6.88 -0.97 6.74
CA GLU A 88 6.09 -0.99 7.98
C GLU A 88 5.46 -2.38 8.23
N LEU A 89 4.88 -3.00 7.21
CA LEU A 89 4.33 -4.35 7.29
C LEU A 89 5.39 -5.37 7.72
N LYS A 90 6.62 -5.25 7.20
CA LYS A 90 7.73 -6.12 7.55
C LYS A 90 8.11 -5.97 9.02
N LYS A 91 8.16 -4.75 9.56
CA LYS A 91 8.43 -4.50 10.99
C LYS A 91 7.39 -5.18 11.89
N ILE A 92 6.10 -5.07 11.56
CA ILE A 92 5.04 -5.76 12.32
C ILE A 92 5.26 -7.28 12.29
N GLY A 93 5.61 -7.84 11.12
CA GLY A 93 5.90 -9.27 10.99
C GLY A 93 7.14 -9.73 11.76
N ASP A 94 8.19 -8.91 11.81
CA ASP A 94 9.42 -9.17 12.55
C ASP A 94 9.24 -8.97 14.07
N ASP A 95 8.38 -8.03 14.51
CA ASP A 95 8.05 -7.77 15.94
C ASP A 95 7.08 -8.81 16.53
N SER A 96 6.35 -9.55 15.66
CA SER A 96 5.37 -10.58 16.05
C SER A 96 5.94 -12.01 16.12
N ALA A 97 7.20 -12.22 15.71
CA ALA A 97 7.88 -13.51 15.62
C ALA A 97 8.76 -13.79 16.86
#